data_AF-A0A0G1YK70-F1
#
_entry.id   AF-A0A0G1YK70-F1
#
_cell.length_a   1.000
_cell.length_b   1.000
_cell.length_c   1.000
_cell.angle_alpha   90.00
_cell.angle_beta   90.00
_cell.angle_gamma   90.00
#
_symmetry.space_group_name_H-M   'P 1'
#
loop_
_entity.id
_entity.type
_entity.pdbx_description
1 polymer ?
#
loop_
_entity_poly.entity_id
_entity_poly.type
_entity_poly.pdbx_seq_one_letter_code
_entity_poly.pdbx_strand_id
1 'polypeptide(L)'
;MDKLRKNIGNFPQAPGVYFFRGTKKEILYIGKATNLRSRVQSYFRGTDTRGERIESMVSQAADVEFRQTDSVLEALILESNLIKKHQPKYNIMEKDDKSFAYFVVTKEEFPRIIILRKTDLDRAAGKRVGAFDAKLPSRIKDVVVGKVYGPYLSKYQMEIALKIIRRIFPFHSNKAKTEKGCLDFQLGRCPGPYAGAISNAI
;
A
#
# COMPACT_ATOMS: atom_id res chain seq x y z
N MET A 1 1.88 -33.59 -5.45
CA MET A 1 0.59 -32.87 -5.56
C MET A 1 -0.44 -33.31 -4.51
N ASP A 2 -0.76 -34.59 -4.35
CA ASP A 2 -1.81 -35.02 -3.40
C ASP A 2 -1.49 -34.79 -1.92
N LYS A 3 -0.22 -34.89 -1.53
CA LYS A 3 0.22 -34.61 -0.15
C LYS A 3 0.01 -33.13 0.24
N LEU A 4 0.28 -32.22 -0.69
CA LEU A 4 0.02 -30.78 -0.53
C LEU A 4 -1.48 -30.51 -0.38
N ARG A 5 -2.30 -31.10 -1.25
CA ARG A 5 -3.77 -30.93 -1.21
C ARG A 5 -4.40 -31.37 0.11
N LYS A 6 -3.95 -32.48 0.71
CA LYS A 6 -4.47 -32.98 1.98
C LYS A 6 -4.26 -32.01 3.15
N ASN A 7 -3.14 -31.28 3.17
CA ASN A 7 -2.83 -30.34 4.25
C ASN A 7 -3.66 -29.05 4.20
N ILE A 8 -4.22 -28.69 3.03
CA ILE A 8 -4.96 -27.43 2.84
C ILE A 8 -6.31 -27.45 3.57
N GLY A 9 -6.91 -28.62 3.78
CA GLY A 9 -8.19 -28.75 4.51
C GLY A 9 -8.13 -28.13 5.92
N ASN A 10 -6.96 -28.15 6.54
CA ASN A 10 -6.72 -27.65 7.89
C ASN A 10 -6.43 -26.14 7.95
N PHE A 11 -6.33 -25.45 6.83
CA PHE A 11 -6.07 -24.00 6.83
C PHE A 11 -7.28 -23.26 7.40
N PRO A 12 -7.10 -22.17 8.16
CA PRO A 12 -8.21 -21.42 8.71
C PRO A 12 -8.96 -20.64 7.61
N GLN A 13 -10.24 -20.36 7.86
CA GLN A 13 -11.04 -19.45 7.05
C GLN A 13 -10.87 -18.01 7.54
N ALA A 14 -9.62 -17.56 7.62
CA ALA A 14 -9.23 -16.29 8.22
C ALA A 14 -8.23 -15.55 7.30
N PRO A 15 -8.05 -14.24 7.49
CA PRO A 15 -7.02 -13.50 6.77
C PRO A 15 -5.62 -13.94 7.21
N GLY A 16 -4.66 -13.78 6.31
CA GLY A 16 -3.27 -14.08 6.61
C GLY A 16 -2.37 -14.13 5.38
N VAL A 17 -1.14 -14.57 5.60
CA VAL A 17 -0.12 -14.74 4.57
C VAL A 17 0.21 -16.23 4.42
N TYR A 18 0.40 -16.70 3.19
CA TYR A 18 0.82 -18.07 2.88
C TYR A 18 2.15 -18.09 2.12
N PHE A 19 2.87 -19.19 2.25
CA PHE A 19 4.21 -19.39 1.73
C PHE A 19 4.26 -20.70 0.97
N PHE A 20 4.57 -20.66 -0.32
CA PHE A 20 4.94 -21.87 -1.06
C PHE A 20 6.44 -22.10 -0.88
N ARG A 21 6.81 -23.30 -0.44
CA ARG A 21 8.21 -23.70 -0.23
C ARG A 21 8.64 -24.81 -1.18
N GLY A 22 9.88 -24.75 -1.62
CA GLY A 22 10.50 -25.80 -2.42
C GLY A 22 11.03 -26.96 -1.58
N THR A 23 11.66 -27.92 -2.23
CA THR A 23 12.20 -29.13 -1.59
C THR A 23 13.33 -28.85 -0.61
N LYS A 24 14.04 -27.73 -0.77
CA LYS A 24 15.12 -27.29 0.13
C LYS A 24 14.61 -26.32 1.21
N LYS A 25 13.29 -26.26 1.43
CA LYS A 25 12.59 -25.33 2.35
C LYS A 25 12.76 -23.84 2.00
N GLU A 26 13.27 -23.53 0.82
CA GLU A 26 13.37 -22.17 0.28
C GLU A 26 11.99 -21.61 -0.02
N ILE A 27 11.80 -20.30 0.19
CA ILE A 27 10.51 -19.64 -0.09
C ILE A 27 10.45 -19.32 -1.59
N LEU A 28 9.54 -20.00 -2.30
CA LEU A 28 9.31 -19.80 -3.72
C LEU A 28 8.38 -18.62 -3.97
N TYR A 29 7.32 -18.50 -3.18
CA TYR A 29 6.29 -17.48 -3.32
C TYR A 29 5.65 -17.13 -1.98
N ILE A 30 5.29 -15.86 -1.80
CA ILE A 30 4.53 -15.35 -0.66
C ILE A 30 3.30 -14.63 -1.20
N GLY A 31 2.13 -14.89 -0.62
CA GLY A 31 0.90 -14.18 -0.95
C GLY A 31 0.01 -13.95 0.26
N LYS A 32 -0.86 -12.95 0.18
CA LYS A 32 -1.92 -12.67 1.17
C LYS A 32 -3.26 -13.27 0.77
N ALA A 33 -4.10 -13.50 1.77
CA ALA A 33 -5.48 -13.94 1.60
C ALA A 33 -6.41 -13.23 2.59
N THR A 34 -7.65 -12.95 2.17
CA THR A 34 -8.76 -12.67 3.09
C THR A 34 -9.28 -13.96 3.75
N ASN A 35 -9.13 -15.08 3.05
CA ASN A 35 -9.43 -16.44 3.53
C ASN A 35 -8.32 -17.38 3.04
N LEU A 36 -7.47 -17.83 3.96
CA LEU A 36 -6.30 -18.66 3.66
C LEU A 36 -6.67 -19.97 2.97
N ARG A 37 -7.69 -20.68 3.46
CA ARG A 37 -8.12 -21.96 2.90
C ARG A 37 -8.56 -21.83 1.44
N SER A 38 -9.52 -20.96 1.14
CA SER A 38 -10.05 -20.82 -0.21
C SER A 38 -8.99 -20.32 -1.19
N ARG A 39 -8.13 -19.39 -0.74
CA ARG A 39 -7.06 -18.84 -1.56
C ARG A 39 -6.03 -19.89 -1.95
N VAL A 40 -5.53 -20.67 -0.99
CA VAL A 40 -4.53 -21.71 -1.28
C VAL A 40 -5.13 -22.84 -2.11
N GLN A 41 -6.37 -23.26 -1.84
CA GLN A 41 -7.07 -24.26 -2.66
C GLN A 41 -7.17 -23.83 -4.14
N SER A 42 -7.33 -22.53 -4.42
CA SER A 42 -7.53 -22.04 -5.78
C SER A 42 -6.34 -22.32 -6.71
N TYR A 43 -5.11 -22.43 -6.19
CA TYR A 43 -3.92 -22.79 -6.99
C TYR A 43 -3.96 -24.21 -7.54
N PHE A 44 -4.81 -25.07 -6.98
CA PHE A 44 -4.90 -26.48 -7.34
C PHE A 44 -6.17 -26.82 -8.13
N ARG A 45 -7.06 -25.85 -8.33
CA ARG A 45 -8.21 -25.98 -9.24
C ARG A 45 -7.68 -25.65 -10.63
N GLY A 46 -7.61 -26.64 -11.53
CA GLY A 46 -6.91 -26.61 -12.83
C GLY A 46 -7.47 -25.65 -13.88
N THR A 47 -7.86 -24.45 -13.48
CA THR A 47 -8.43 -23.37 -14.29
C THR A 47 -7.68 -22.05 -14.03
N ASP A 48 -6.42 -22.12 -13.58
CA ASP A 48 -5.74 -20.95 -13.03
C ASP A 48 -5.26 -20.03 -14.14
N THR A 49 -6.03 -18.98 -14.44
CA THR A 49 -5.72 -17.92 -15.42
C THR A 49 -4.53 -17.03 -15.03
N ARG A 50 -3.73 -17.44 -14.05
CA ARG A 50 -2.62 -16.68 -13.45
C ARG A 50 -1.30 -16.83 -14.21
N GLY A 51 -1.26 -17.67 -15.23
CA GLY A 51 -0.16 -17.82 -16.18
C GLY A 51 0.90 -18.84 -15.77
N GLU A 52 1.70 -19.26 -16.76
CA GLU A 52 2.69 -20.35 -16.70
C GLU A 52 3.67 -20.23 -15.51
N ARG A 53 4.00 -19.01 -15.12
CA ARG A 53 4.89 -18.74 -13.98
C ARG A 53 4.33 -19.31 -12.67
N ILE A 54 3.05 -19.09 -12.42
CA ILE A 54 2.40 -19.55 -11.18
C ILE A 54 2.25 -21.06 -11.20
N GLU A 55 1.93 -21.64 -12.35
CA GLU A 55 1.89 -23.09 -12.53
C GLU A 55 3.27 -23.74 -12.28
N SER A 56 4.33 -23.15 -12.84
CA SER A 56 5.73 -23.55 -12.60
C SER A 56 6.13 -23.46 -11.13
N MET A 57 5.62 -22.44 -10.41
CA MET A 57 5.85 -22.30 -8.97
C MET A 57 5.17 -23.43 -8.20
N VAL A 58 3.89 -23.69 -8.49
CA VAL A 58 3.10 -24.73 -7.82
C VAL A 58 3.68 -26.13 -8.10
N SER A 59 4.21 -26.38 -9.30
CA SER A 59 4.84 -27.65 -9.64
C SER A 59 6.15 -27.91 -8.89
N GLN A 60 6.90 -26.85 -8.55
CA GLN A 60 8.14 -26.92 -7.77
C GLN A 60 7.92 -26.88 -6.26
N ALA A 61 6.72 -26.50 -5.80
CA ALA A 61 6.41 -26.45 -4.39
C ALA A 61 6.35 -27.86 -3.78
N ALA A 62 7.05 -28.03 -2.65
CA ALA A 62 7.01 -29.23 -1.83
C ALA A 62 6.09 -29.07 -0.62
N ASP A 63 5.90 -27.84 -0.12
CA ASP A 63 5.06 -27.54 1.04
C ASP A 63 4.37 -26.16 0.94
N VAL A 64 3.29 -25.98 1.71
CA VAL A 64 2.61 -24.69 1.89
C VAL A 64 2.40 -24.42 3.37
N GLU A 65 2.96 -23.30 3.83
CA GLU A 65 2.78 -22.81 5.19
C GLU A 65 1.87 -21.57 5.20
N PHE A 66 1.34 -21.21 6.36
CA PHE A 66 0.60 -19.97 6.55
C PHE A 66 0.92 -19.31 7.89
N ARG A 67 0.62 -18.02 7.96
CA ARG A 67 0.55 -17.24 9.18
C ARG A 67 -0.76 -16.46 9.16
N GLN A 68 -1.66 -16.79 10.08
CA GLN A 68 -2.90 -16.07 10.29
C GLN A 68 -2.62 -14.67 10.84
N THR A 69 -3.45 -13.71 10.47
CA THR A 69 -3.44 -12.34 10.98
C THR A 69 -4.83 -11.97 11.48
N ASP A 70 -4.92 -10.88 12.26
CA ASP A 70 -6.20 -10.45 12.85
C ASP A 70 -7.04 -9.64 11.86
N SER A 71 -6.41 -9.12 10.81
CA SER A 71 -7.10 -8.38 9.75
C SER A 71 -6.48 -8.59 8.36
N VAL A 72 -7.26 -8.25 7.33
CA VAL A 72 -6.80 -8.20 5.93
C VAL A 72 -5.70 -7.15 5.75
N LEU A 73 -5.80 -6.02 6.46
CA LEU A 73 -4.80 -4.96 6.41
C LEU A 73 -3.46 -5.45 6.96
N GLU A 74 -3.48 -6.17 8.08
CA GLU A 74 -2.28 -6.77 8.66
C GLU A 74 -1.67 -7.81 7.71
N ALA A 75 -2.47 -8.70 7.12
CA ALA A 75 -2.00 -9.66 6.11
C ALA A 75 -1.28 -8.95 4.95
N LEU A 76 -1.83 -7.82 4.51
CA LEU A 76 -1.30 -7.02 3.43
C LEU A 76 0.04 -6.36 3.80
N ILE A 77 0.15 -5.79 5.01
CA ILE A 77 1.41 -5.22 5.52
C ILE A 77 2.47 -6.31 5.69
N LEU A 78 2.10 -7.44 6.30
CA LEU A 78 2.98 -8.55 6.58
C LEU A 78 3.52 -9.18 5.28
N GLU A 79 2.66 -9.39 4.29
CA GLU A 79 3.05 -9.90 2.97
C GLU A 79 4.14 -9.03 2.32
N SER A 80 3.94 -7.71 2.23
CA SER A 80 4.93 -6.82 1.60
C SER A 80 6.26 -6.83 2.36
N ASN A 81 6.23 -6.81 3.70
CA ASN A 81 7.45 -6.91 4.51
C ASN A 81 8.20 -8.22 4.26
N LEU A 82 7.48 -9.34 4.14
CA LEU A 82 8.08 -10.65 3.90
C LEU A 82 8.61 -10.79 2.47
N ILE A 83 7.90 -10.27 1.46
CA ILE A 83 8.38 -10.25 0.07
C ILE A 83 9.66 -9.43 -0.02
N LYS A 84 9.71 -8.25 0.60
CA LYS A 84 10.91 -7.40 0.63
C LYS A 84 12.08 -8.08 1.32
N LYS A 85 11.82 -8.74 2.45
CA LYS A 85 12.84 -9.44 3.24
C LYS A 85 13.41 -10.67 2.52
N HIS A 86 12.56 -11.47 1.88
CA HIS A 86 12.94 -12.78 1.35
C HIS A 86 13.16 -12.79 -0.17
N GLN A 87 12.72 -11.75 -0.87
CA GLN A 87 12.80 -11.61 -2.33
C GLN A 87 12.49 -12.91 -3.11
N PRO A 88 11.34 -13.58 -2.85
CA PRO A 88 11.08 -14.90 -3.42
C PRO A 88 11.13 -14.91 -4.95
N LYS A 89 11.64 -16.00 -5.53
CA LYS A 89 11.82 -16.15 -6.98
C LYS A 89 10.54 -15.81 -7.76
N TYR A 90 9.40 -16.30 -7.27
CA TYR A 90 8.12 -16.19 -7.97
C TYR A 90 7.25 -14.99 -7.58
N ASN A 91 7.70 -14.08 -6.71
CA ASN A 91 7.08 -12.75 -6.57
C ASN A 91 7.63 -11.77 -7.65
N ILE A 92 6.76 -11.01 -8.33
CA ILE A 92 7.17 -9.93 -9.28
C ILE A 92 6.93 -8.58 -8.63
N MET A 93 5.67 -8.35 -8.25
CA MET A 93 5.22 -7.14 -7.59
C MET A 93 5.71 -7.13 -6.14
N GLU A 94 5.87 -5.93 -5.56
CA GLU A 94 6.32 -5.71 -4.17
C GLU A 94 7.79 -6.07 -3.87
N LYS A 95 8.60 -6.40 -4.89
CA LYS A 95 10.07 -6.53 -4.73
C LYS A 95 10.79 -5.19 -4.57
N ASP A 96 10.15 -4.11 -5.04
CA ASP A 96 10.66 -2.74 -4.97
C ASP A 96 10.65 -2.23 -3.51
N ASP A 97 11.73 -1.58 -3.09
CA ASP A 97 11.98 -1.08 -1.73
C ASP A 97 11.12 0.13 -1.34
N LYS A 98 9.98 0.32 -2.01
CA LYS A 98 9.04 1.39 -1.71
C LYS A 98 8.47 1.22 -0.31
N SER A 99 8.85 2.14 0.58
CA SER A 99 8.27 2.24 1.92
C SER A 99 6.76 2.49 1.85
N PHE A 100 6.02 2.11 2.91
CA PHE A 100 4.58 2.34 2.97
C PHE A 100 4.24 3.81 2.72
N ALA A 101 3.12 4.05 2.04
CA ALA A 101 2.56 5.37 1.81
C ALA A 101 1.44 5.66 2.81
N TYR A 102 1.24 6.94 3.11
CA TYR A 102 0.27 7.44 4.08
C TYR A 102 -0.47 8.63 3.48
N PHE A 103 -1.77 8.71 3.73
CA PHE A 103 -2.50 9.97 3.54
C PHE A 103 -2.18 10.89 4.71
N VAL A 104 -1.82 12.12 4.42
CA VAL A 104 -1.55 13.14 5.42
C VAL A 104 -2.49 14.30 5.15
N VAL A 105 -3.22 14.70 6.18
CA VAL A 105 -3.98 15.94 6.24
C VAL A 105 -3.09 16.95 6.97
N THR A 106 -2.69 18.02 6.29
CA THR A 106 -1.82 19.05 6.88
C THR A 106 -2.56 19.90 7.91
N LYS A 107 -1.81 20.57 8.80
CA LYS A 107 -2.34 21.46 9.85
C LYS A 107 -2.12 22.95 9.52
N GLU A 108 -2.23 23.30 8.25
CA GLU A 108 -2.15 24.68 7.78
C GLU A 108 -3.55 25.31 7.79
N GLU A 109 -3.63 26.64 7.61
CA GLU A 109 -4.88 27.41 7.52
C GLU A 109 -5.89 26.77 6.56
N PHE A 110 -5.41 26.26 5.43
CA PHE A 110 -6.18 25.42 4.51
C PHE A 110 -5.56 24.02 4.43
N PRO A 111 -6.15 23.03 5.11
CA PRO A 111 -5.62 21.67 5.12
C PRO A 111 -5.50 21.08 3.73
N ARG A 112 -4.36 20.43 3.47
CA ARG A 112 -4.08 19.74 2.22
C ARG A 112 -4.10 18.24 2.44
N ILE A 113 -4.65 17.50 1.48
CA ILE A 113 -4.51 16.05 1.43
C ILE A 113 -3.34 15.70 0.52
N ILE A 114 -2.28 15.14 1.12
CA ILE A 114 -1.06 14.72 0.41
C ILE A 114 -0.73 13.26 0.70
N ILE A 115 0.05 12.64 -0.18
CA ILE A 115 0.56 11.28 0.03
C ILE A 115 2.05 11.35 0.34
N LEU A 116 2.44 10.93 1.54
CA LEU A 116 3.84 10.82 1.94
C LEU A 116 4.24 9.35 2.11
N ARG A 117 5.48 9.03 1.76
CA ARG A 117 6.12 7.75 2.08
C ARG A 117 6.59 7.77 3.54
N LYS A 118 6.78 6.60 4.19
CA LYS A 118 7.18 6.52 5.60
C LYS A 118 8.43 7.36 5.91
N THR A 119 9.44 7.27 5.06
CA THR A 119 10.70 8.03 5.19
C THR A 119 10.47 9.54 5.14
N ASP A 120 9.60 9.98 4.24
CA ASP A 120 9.22 11.37 4.03
C ASP A 120 8.36 11.90 5.19
N LEU A 121 7.46 11.06 5.70
CA LEU A 121 6.62 11.35 6.86
C LEU A 121 7.46 11.48 8.15
N ASP A 122 8.42 10.57 8.38
CA ASP A 122 9.28 10.60 9.57
C ASP A 122 10.13 11.88 9.61
N ARG A 123 10.61 12.32 8.45
CA ARG A 123 11.32 13.60 8.28
C ARG A 123 10.42 14.80 8.51
N ALA A 124 9.20 14.80 7.97
CA ALA A 124 8.23 15.88 8.15
C ALA A 124 7.71 15.99 9.60
N ALA A 125 7.61 14.87 10.31
CA ALA A 125 7.10 14.80 11.68
C ALA A 125 8.18 14.99 12.76
N GLY A 126 9.44 15.25 12.38
CA GLY A 126 10.55 15.48 13.32
C GLY A 126 10.94 14.27 14.19
N LYS A 127 10.42 13.07 13.92
CA LYS A 127 10.66 11.86 14.74
C LYS A 127 11.95 11.12 14.39
N ARG A 128 12.64 11.54 13.34
CA ARG A 128 14.02 11.17 13.03
C ARG A 128 14.70 12.38 12.41
N VAL A 129 16.01 12.41 12.60
CA VAL A 129 16.98 13.40 12.11
C VAL A 129 17.17 14.54 13.11
N GLY A 130 18.25 14.41 13.90
CA GLY A 130 18.83 15.54 14.60
C GLY A 130 19.13 16.68 13.62
N ALA A 131 19.39 17.86 14.18
CA ALA A 131 19.81 19.05 13.44
C ALA A 131 20.73 18.66 12.27
N PHE A 132 20.53 19.30 11.11
CA PHE A 132 21.18 19.06 9.80
C PHE A 132 20.50 18.04 8.88
N ASP A 133 19.46 18.47 8.15
CA ASP A 133 19.20 17.89 6.82
C ASP A 133 18.69 18.96 5.84
N ALA A 134 19.64 19.63 5.18
CA ALA A 134 19.40 20.56 4.07
C ALA A 134 18.83 19.86 2.80
N LYS A 135 18.43 18.58 2.89
CA LYS A 135 18.01 17.71 1.78
C LYS A 135 16.53 17.29 1.85
N LEU A 136 15.66 18.00 2.56
CA LEU A 136 14.23 17.71 2.47
C LEU A 136 13.68 18.19 1.10
N PRO A 137 13.02 17.33 0.29
CA PRO A 137 12.46 17.75 -0.99
C PRO A 137 11.55 18.97 -0.81
N SER A 138 11.60 19.95 -1.73
CA SER A 138 10.82 21.21 -1.66
C SER A 138 9.31 20.98 -1.40
N ARG A 139 8.78 19.83 -1.85
CA ARG A 139 7.39 19.39 -1.63
C ARG A 139 7.02 19.07 -0.17
N ILE A 140 7.99 18.88 0.73
CA ILE A 140 7.82 18.45 2.14
C ILE A 140 8.37 19.49 3.13
N LYS A 141 9.24 20.40 2.66
CA LYS A 141 9.96 21.37 3.51
C LYS A 141 9.08 22.21 4.45
N ASP A 142 7.84 22.47 4.04
CA ASP A 142 6.90 23.31 4.79
C ASP A 142 5.62 22.56 5.21
N VAL A 143 5.63 21.23 5.18
CA VAL A 143 4.45 20.43 5.53
C VAL A 143 4.35 20.30 7.06
N VAL A 144 3.34 20.96 7.64
CA VAL A 144 2.96 20.69 9.04
C VAL A 144 2.04 19.48 9.07
N VAL A 145 2.53 18.35 9.59
CA VAL A 145 1.78 17.10 9.68
C VAL A 145 0.62 17.25 10.68
N GLY A 146 -0.61 17.07 10.20
CA GLY A 146 -1.81 17.01 11.03
C GLY A 146 -2.23 15.56 11.30
N LYS A 147 -3.24 15.07 10.58
CA LYS A 147 -3.72 13.68 10.70
C LYS A 147 -3.03 12.77 9.69
N VAL A 148 -2.75 11.53 10.09
CA VAL A 148 -2.08 10.53 9.25
C VAL A 148 -2.95 9.28 9.17
N TYR A 149 -3.21 8.80 7.95
CA TYR A 149 -3.92 7.56 7.69
C TYR A 149 -3.06 6.60 6.87
N GLY A 150 -3.11 5.31 7.20
CA GLY A 150 -2.28 4.27 6.60
C GLY A 150 -1.84 3.25 7.65
N PRO A 151 -0.84 2.39 7.34
CA PRO A 151 -0.03 2.37 6.12
C PRO A 151 -0.75 1.75 4.91
N TYR A 152 -0.41 2.22 3.71
CA TYR A 152 -0.86 1.65 2.44
C TYR A 152 0.34 1.22 1.59
N LEU A 153 0.18 0.13 0.84
CA LEU A 153 1.25 -0.40 -0.02
C LEU A 153 1.41 0.40 -1.30
N SER A 154 0.29 0.63 -1.99
CA SER A 154 0.29 1.19 -3.32
C SER A 154 -0.09 2.67 -3.32
N LYS A 155 0.92 3.53 -3.47
CA LYS A 155 0.73 4.96 -3.76
C LYS A 155 -0.20 5.16 -4.96
N TYR A 156 -0.11 4.32 -5.98
CA TYR A 156 -0.94 4.41 -7.17
C TYR A 156 -2.43 4.20 -6.87
N GLN A 157 -2.77 3.17 -6.08
CA GLN A 157 -4.15 2.95 -5.64
C GLN A 157 -4.67 4.09 -4.78
N MET A 158 -3.81 4.66 -3.93
CA MET A 158 -4.16 5.85 -3.13
C MET A 158 -4.45 7.07 -4.01
N GLU A 159 -3.66 7.30 -5.07
CA GLU A 159 -3.90 8.39 -6.03
C GLU A 159 -5.22 8.21 -6.78
N ILE A 160 -5.57 6.97 -7.16
CA ILE A 160 -6.89 6.66 -7.73
C ILE A 160 -8.01 6.96 -6.74
N ALA A 161 -7.87 6.51 -5.48
CA ALA A 161 -8.86 6.76 -4.44
C ALA A 161 -9.10 8.26 -4.25
N LEU A 162 -8.03 9.06 -4.17
CA LEU A 162 -8.14 10.52 -4.09
C LEU A 162 -8.81 11.14 -5.31
N LYS A 163 -8.53 10.66 -6.52
CA LYS A 163 -9.20 11.13 -7.74
C LYS A 163 -10.71 10.85 -7.72
N ILE A 164 -11.13 9.71 -7.16
CA ILE A 164 -12.55 9.37 -7.00
C ILE A 164 -13.18 10.27 -5.93
N ILE A 165 -12.57 10.34 -4.74
CA ILE A 165 -13.04 11.15 -3.61
C ILE A 165 -13.19 12.62 -4.04
N ARG A 166 -12.22 13.17 -4.78
CA ARG A 166 -12.24 14.57 -5.23
C ARG A 166 -13.47 14.94 -6.07
N ARG A 167 -14.08 13.97 -6.76
CA ARG A 167 -15.31 14.19 -7.53
C ARG A 167 -16.55 14.34 -6.65
N ILE A 168 -16.52 13.77 -5.45
CA ILE A 168 -17.63 13.77 -4.50
C ILE A 168 -17.41 14.88 -3.46
N PHE A 169 -16.18 14.98 -2.95
CA PHE A 169 -15.74 15.96 -1.96
C PHE A 169 -14.53 16.71 -2.54
N PRO A 170 -14.74 17.86 -3.22
CA PRO A 170 -13.65 18.70 -3.69
C PRO A 170 -12.70 19.08 -2.55
N PHE A 171 -11.39 18.98 -2.78
CA PHE A 171 -10.40 19.27 -1.74
C PHE A 171 -9.15 19.91 -2.32
N HIS A 172 -8.47 20.70 -1.49
CA HIS A 172 -7.23 21.37 -1.85
C HIS A 172 -6.02 20.43 -1.67
N SER A 173 -5.12 20.41 -2.64
CA SER A 173 -3.87 19.61 -2.57
C SER A 173 -2.63 20.36 -3.05
N ASN A 174 -2.77 21.60 -3.49
CA ASN A 174 -1.66 22.36 -4.04
C ASN A 174 -0.95 23.15 -2.92
N LYS A 175 0.34 23.43 -3.08
CA LYS A 175 1.06 24.36 -2.18
C LYS A 175 0.87 25.82 -2.61
N ALA A 176 0.62 26.04 -3.90
CA ALA A 176 0.54 27.37 -4.46
C ALA A 176 -0.61 28.18 -3.82
N LYS A 177 -0.28 29.36 -3.30
CA LYS A 177 -1.25 30.33 -2.76
C LYS A 177 -1.97 31.11 -3.87
N THR A 178 -2.22 30.46 -5.00
CA THR A 178 -2.90 31.08 -6.14
C THR A 178 -3.58 29.99 -6.95
N GLU A 179 -4.84 30.25 -7.29
CA GLU A 179 -5.66 29.34 -8.08
C GLU A 179 -5.75 29.75 -9.55
N LYS A 180 -5.15 30.90 -9.94
CA LYS A 180 -5.16 31.41 -11.32
C LYS A 180 -4.60 30.42 -12.35
N GLY A 181 -3.75 29.48 -11.92
CA GLY A 181 -3.20 28.41 -12.75
C GLY A 181 -3.54 26.99 -12.27
N CYS A 182 -4.50 26.83 -11.35
CA CYS A 182 -4.83 25.50 -10.83
C CYS A 182 -5.92 24.83 -11.67
N LEU A 183 -5.55 23.78 -12.41
CA LEU A 183 -6.50 23.00 -13.20
C LEU A 183 -7.62 22.39 -12.33
N ASP A 184 -7.30 21.89 -11.15
CA ASP A 184 -8.31 21.32 -10.25
C ASP A 184 -9.33 22.39 -9.80
N PHE A 185 -8.93 23.64 -9.62
CA PHE A 185 -9.85 24.75 -9.33
C PHE A 185 -10.73 25.10 -10.54
N GLN A 186 -10.13 25.23 -11.72
CA GLN A 186 -10.86 25.51 -12.97
C GLN A 186 -11.89 24.42 -13.30
N LEU A 187 -11.65 23.18 -12.87
CA LEU A 187 -12.56 22.04 -13.05
C LEU A 187 -13.57 21.86 -11.89
N GLY A 188 -13.63 22.79 -10.92
CA GLY A 188 -14.53 22.70 -9.75
C GLY A 188 -14.18 21.57 -8.77
N ARG A 189 -12.95 21.06 -8.82
CA ARG A 189 -12.45 19.93 -8.01
C ARG A 189 -11.58 20.38 -6.83
N CYS A 190 -11.27 21.67 -6.76
CA CYS A 190 -10.63 22.34 -5.62
C CYS A 190 -11.58 23.45 -5.14
N PRO A 191 -11.78 23.60 -3.82
CA PRO A 191 -12.65 24.66 -3.29
C PRO A 191 -12.06 26.07 -3.40
N GLY A 192 -10.80 26.21 -3.86
CA GLY A 192 -10.19 27.51 -4.16
C GLY A 192 -9.89 28.39 -2.95
N PRO A 193 -9.17 27.89 -1.92
CA PRO A 193 -8.87 28.66 -0.71
C PRO A 193 -8.22 30.02 -0.98
N TYR A 194 -7.35 30.09 -1.98
CA TYR A 194 -6.60 31.32 -2.29
C TYR A 194 -7.23 32.16 -3.41
N ALA A 195 -8.41 31.78 -3.91
CA ALA A 195 -9.21 32.56 -4.84
C ALA A 195 -10.30 33.39 -4.13
N GLY A 196 -10.39 33.32 -2.80
CA GLY A 196 -11.49 33.90 -2.03
C GLY A 196 -12.82 33.15 -2.18
N ALA A 197 -12.80 31.95 -2.79
CA ALA A 197 -14.00 31.13 -3.00
C ALA A 197 -14.50 30.45 -1.71
N ILE A 198 -13.65 30.34 -0.70
CA ILE A 198 -14.00 29.90 0.66
C ILE A 198 -13.34 30.82 1.68
N SER A 199 -14.03 31.08 2.79
CA SER A 199 -13.58 32.00 3.86
C SER A 199 -12.91 31.28 5.03
N ASN A 200 -13.20 30.00 5.26
CA ASN A 200 -12.61 29.17 6.32
C ASN A 200 -12.47 27.72 5.86
N ALA A 201 -11.53 26.98 6.45
CA ALA A 201 -11.51 25.52 6.34
C ALA A 201 -12.72 24.92 7.07
N ILE A 202 -13.45 24.01 6.41
CA ILE A 202 -14.58 23.24 6.97
C ILE A 202 -14.05 22.04 7.75
#